data_AF-A0A9D6Z691-F1
#
_entry.id   AF-A0A9D6Z691-F1
#
_cell.length_a   1.000
_cell.length_b   1.000
_cell.length_c   1.000
_cell.angle_alpha   90.00
_cell.angle_beta   90.00
_cell.angle_gamma   90.00
#
_symmetry.space_group_name_H-M   'P 1'
#
loop_
_entity.id
_entity.type
_entity.pdbx_description
1 polymer ?
#
loop_
_entity_poly.entity_id
_entity_poly.type
_entity_poly.pdbx_seq_one_letter_code
_entity_poly.pdbx_strand_id
1 'polypeptide(L)'
;MIKIISNDIIQDGEKIGWIRENDIFNESGRKIGYFKINDIYNKEGRKIGYIEGDYIKYQNGTRSINVSENKIHISGGVYSDVCRAAIRLLFGD
;
A
#
# COMPACT_ATOMS: atom_id res chain seq x y z
N MET A 1 9.12 -6.40 -7.14
CA MET A 1 7.70 -6.66 -7.50
C MET A 1 7.07 -7.29 -6.28
N ILE A 2 5.94 -6.74 -5.82
CA ILE A 2 5.27 -7.22 -4.61
C ILE A 2 4.08 -8.11 -5.00
N LYS A 3 3.88 -9.19 -4.26
CA LYS A 3 2.75 -10.09 -4.40
C LYS A 3 1.97 -10.16 -3.09
N ILE A 4 0.66 -10.11 -3.18
CA ILE A 4 -0.23 -10.34 -2.03
C ILE A 4 -0.80 -11.75 -2.15
N ILE A 5 -0.51 -12.61 -1.17
CA ILE A 5 -0.99 -13.99 -1.12
C ILE A 5 -1.83 -14.15 0.15
N SER A 6 -3.13 -14.38 -0.03
CA SER A 6 -4.12 -14.25 1.05
C SER A 6 -4.06 -12.86 1.68
N ASN A 7 -3.37 -12.70 2.81
CA ASN A 7 -3.15 -11.43 3.50
C ASN A 7 -1.68 -11.06 3.62
N ASP A 8 -0.77 -11.92 3.17
CA ASP A 8 0.67 -11.72 3.31
C ASP A 8 1.21 -10.91 2.14
N ILE A 9 2.07 -9.95 2.46
CA ILE A 9 2.78 -9.12 1.49
C ILE A 9 4.16 -9.75 1.30
N ILE A 10 4.40 -10.22 0.08
CA ILE A 10 5.61 -10.94 -0.31
C ILE A 10 6.42 -10.10 -1.28
N GLN A 11 7.71 -9.94 -1.01
CA GLN A 11 8.67 -9.32 -1.92
C GLN A 11 9.88 -10.25 -2.06
N ASP A 12 10.28 -10.54 -3.30
CA ASP A 12 11.43 -11.41 -3.62
C ASP A 12 11.40 -12.80 -2.95
N GLY A 13 10.20 -13.31 -2.67
CA GLY A 13 9.97 -14.62 -2.06
C GLY A 13 9.86 -14.60 -0.53
N GLU A 14 10.11 -13.45 0.09
CA GLU A 14 10.07 -13.28 1.55
C GLU A 14 8.84 -12.50 1.98
N LYS A 15 8.27 -12.88 3.13
CA LYS A 15 7.16 -12.16 3.74
C LYS A 15 7.67 -10.91 4.44
N ILE A 16 7.39 -9.75 3.86
CA ILE A 16 7.78 -8.45 4.42
C ILE A 16 6.69 -7.82 5.30
N GLY A 17 5.47 -8.36 5.24
CA GLY A 17 4.34 -7.82 6.00
C GLY A 17 3.04 -8.55 5.77
N TRP A 18 1.97 -7.98 6.31
CA TRP A 18 0.60 -8.47 6.07
C TRP A 18 -0.43 -7.36 6.25
N ILE A 19 -1.62 -7.62 5.73
CA ILE A 19 -2.78 -6.75 5.79
C ILE A 19 -3.76 -7.35 6.80
N ARG A 20 -4.34 -6.51 7.66
CA ARG A 20 -5.48 -6.89 8.50
C ARG A 20 -6.51 -5.78 8.46
N GLU A 21 -7.67 -6.05 7.86
CA GLU A 21 -8.68 -5.03 7.55
C GLU A 21 -8.04 -3.89 6.72
N ASN A 22 -7.96 -2.68 7.28
CA ASN A 22 -7.34 -1.53 6.63
C ASN A 22 -5.93 -1.22 7.14
N ASP A 23 -5.41 -2.04 8.07
CA ASP A 23 -4.11 -1.85 8.69
C ASP A 23 -3.04 -2.68 7.98
N ILE A 24 -1.85 -2.12 7.87
CA ILE A 24 -0.69 -2.75 7.25
C ILE A 24 0.41 -2.90 8.31
N PHE A 25 0.92 -4.12 8.42
CA PHE A 25 1.94 -4.51 9.39
C PHE A 25 3.21 -4.94 8.65
N ASN A 26 4.37 -4.68 9.25
CA ASN A 26 5.62 -5.28 8.81
C ASN A 26 5.77 -6.72 9.35
N GLU A 27 6.78 -7.43 8.88
CA GLU A 27 7.09 -8.81 9.29
C GLU A 27 7.26 -9.00 10.81
N SER A 28 7.70 -7.95 11.53
CA SER A 28 7.88 -7.98 12.99
C SER A 28 6.58 -7.73 13.77
N GLY A 29 5.43 -7.59 13.10
CA GLY A 29 4.14 -7.35 13.74
C GLY A 29 3.86 -5.93 14.18
N ARG A 30 4.65 -4.96 13.70
CA ARG A 30 4.41 -3.54 13.96
C ARG A 30 3.53 -2.97 12.87
N LYS A 31 2.45 -2.29 13.27
CA LYS A 31 1.65 -1.48 12.35
C LYS A 31 2.53 -0.36 11.77
N ILE A 32 2.65 -0.31 10.45
CA ILE A 32 3.45 0.71 9.75
C ILE A 32 2.56 1.78 9.10
N GLY A 33 1.29 1.46 8.88
CA GLY A 33 0.32 2.41 8.35
C GLY A 33 -1.06 1.80 8.21
N TYR A 34 -1.97 2.57 7.64
CA TYR A 34 -3.33 2.17 7.35
C TYR A 34 -3.90 3.02 6.22
N PHE A 35 -5.01 2.58 5.66
CA PHE A 35 -5.77 3.38 4.70
C PHE A 35 -7.22 3.57 5.14
N LYS A 36 -7.87 4.62 4.64
CA LYS A 36 -9.28 4.88 4.90
C LYS A 36 -9.89 5.57 3.69
N ILE A 37 -10.88 4.93 3.08
CA ILE A 37 -11.53 5.39 1.84
C ILE A 37 -10.48 5.48 0.72
N ASN A 38 -9.94 6.67 0.44
CA ASN A 38 -8.90 6.88 -0.56
C ASN A 38 -7.62 7.46 0.05
N ASP A 39 -7.57 7.67 1.36
CA ASP A 39 -6.44 8.27 2.04
C ASP A 39 -5.54 7.21 2.68
N ILE A 40 -4.24 7.47 2.66
CA ILE A 40 -3.20 6.58 3.15
C ILE A 40 -2.44 7.30 4.27
N TYR A 41 -2.27 6.63 5.40
CA TYR A 41 -1.67 7.19 6.60
C TYR A 41 -0.51 6.32 7.07
N ASN A 42 0.52 6.96 7.61
CA ASN A 42 1.57 6.26 8.34
C ASN A 42 1.10 5.84 9.74
N LYS A 43 1.96 5.12 10.48
CA LYS A 43 1.66 4.66 11.85
C LYS A 43 1.38 5.79 12.84
N GLU A 44 1.91 6.98 12.63
CA GLU A 44 1.64 8.17 13.45
C GLU A 44 0.32 8.87 13.10
N GLY A 45 -0.42 8.38 12.09
CA GLY A 45 -1.67 8.97 11.64
C GLY A 45 -1.52 10.20 10.74
N ARG A 46 -0.32 10.43 10.18
CA ARG A 46 -0.10 11.47 9.17
C ARG A 46 -0.45 10.93 7.79
N LYS A 47 -1.25 11.69 7.03
CA LYS A 47 -1.60 11.36 5.66
C LYS A 47 -0.36 11.44 4.77
N ILE A 48 0.08 10.34 4.20
CA ILE A 48 1.27 10.24 3.34
C ILE A 48 0.93 10.14 1.84
N GLY A 49 -0.34 9.87 1.53
CA GLY A 49 -0.83 9.87 0.16
C GLY A 49 -2.33 9.63 0.07
N TYR A 50 -2.82 9.59 -1.16
CA TYR A 50 -4.23 9.37 -1.46
C TYR A 50 -4.43 8.92 -2.91
N ILE A 51 -5.61 8.38 -3.20
CA ILE A 51 -6.06 8.13 -4.58
C ILE A 51 -6.99 9.26 -5.00
N GLU A 52 -6.74 9.79 -6.20
CA GLU A 52 -7.61 10.73 -6.89
C GLU A 52 -7.71 10.37 -8.37
N GLY A 53 -8.91 9.97 -8.81
CA GLY A 53 -9.12 9.39 -10.14
C GLY A 53 -8.26 8.13 -10.32
N ASP A 54 -7.55 8.05 -11.45
CA ASP A 54 -6.67 6.93 -11.79
C ASP A 54 -5.24 7.08 -11.26
N TYR A 55 -5.02 7.97 -10.28
CA TYR A 55 -3.69 8.29 -9.78
C TYR A 55 -3.56 8.11 -8.27
N ILE A 56 -2.41 7.56 -7.86
CA ILE A 56 -1.91 7.57 -6.50
C ILE A 56 -1.06 8.82 -6.34
N LYS A 57 -1.43 9.71 -5.42
CA LYS A 57 -0.73 10.96 -5.13
C LYS A 57 -0.04 10.87 -3.78
N TYR A 58 1.22 11.29 -3.74
CA TYR A 58 1.94 11.46 -2.48
C TYR A 58 1.49 12.74 -1.79
N GLN A 59 1.67 12.86 -0.47
CA GLN A 59 1.21 14.00 0.34
C GLN A 59 1.55 15.37 -0.27
N ASN A 60 2.71 15.50 -0.91
CA ASN A 60 3.18 16.76 -1.48
C ASN A 60 2.70 17.02 -2.92
N GLY A 61 1.92 16.10 -3.51
CA GLY A 61 1.34 16.22 -4.87
C GLY A 61 2.33 16.22 -6.03
N THR A 62 3.63 16.36 -5.77
CA THR A 62 4.71 16.41 -6.77
C THR A 62 4.96 15.08 -7.46
N ARG A 63 4.64 13.97 -6.79
CA ARG A 63 4.76 12.62 -7.32
C ARG A 63 3.38 11.99 -7.43
N SER A 64 3.10 11.43 -8.61
CA SER A 64 1.93 10.61 -8.85
C SER A 64 2.30 9.35 -9.63
N ILE A 65 1.52 8.29 -9.43
CA ILE A 65 1.69 7.00 -10.09
C ILE A 65 0.32 6.59 -10.61
N ASN A 66 0.24 6.12 -11.86
CA ASN A 66 -1.03 5.62 -12.37
C ASN A 66 -1.42 4.32 -11.64
N VAL A 67 -2.69 4.18 -11.28
CA VAL A 67 -3.20 3.00 -10.57
C VAL A 67 -3.00 1.73 -11.38
N SER A 68 -3.11 1.78 -12.71
CA SER A 68 -2.86 0.63 -13.59
C SER A 68 -1.39 0.18 -13.55
N GLU A 69 -0.44 1.11 -13.54
CA GLU A 69 0.98 0.81 -13.35
C GLU A 69 1.23 0.20 -11.97
N ASN A 70 0.54 0.68 -10.94
CA ASN A 70 0.65 0.12 -9.60
C ASN A 70 0.14 -1.32 -9.50
N LYS A 71 -0.89 -1.68 -10.26
CA LYS A 71 -1.42 -3.06 -10.33
C LYS A 71 -0.44 -4.03 -10.97
N ILE A 72 0.45 -3.55 -11.85
CA ILE A 72 1.53 -4.36 -12.42
C ILE A 72 2.62 -4.60 -11.36
N HIS A 73 2.92 -3.59 -10.54
CA HIS A 73 3.95 -3.67 -9.51
C HIS A 73 3.51 -4.49 -8.28
N ILE A 74 2.24 -4.35 -7.87
CA ILE A 74 1.62 -5.03 -6.72
C ILE A 74 0.47 -5.89 -7.23
N SER A 75 0.75 -7.19 -7.33
CA SER A 75 -0.19 -8.18 -7.85
C SER A 75 -0.74 -9.09 -6.76
N GLY A 76 -1.80 -9.84 -7.07
CA GLY A 76 -2.39 -10.81 -6.14
C GLY A 76 -3.46 -10.22 -5.21
N GLY A 77 -4.27 -11.14 -4.67
CA GLY A 77 -5.41 -10.86 -3.79
C GLY A 77 -6.55 -10.03 -4.43
N VAL A 78 -7.70 -10.04 -3.76
CA VAL A 78 -8.84 -9.15 -4.09
C VAL A 78 -8.76 -7.93 -3.17
N TYR A 79 -7.76 -7.08 -3.41
CA TYR A 79 -7.57 -5.83 -2.67
C TYR A 79 -8.01 -4.62 -3.47
N SER A 80 -8.42 -3.56 -2.77
CA SER A 80 -8.75 -2.28 -3.39
C SER A 80 -7.50 -1.57 -3.89
N ASP A 81 -7.68 -0.59 -4.78
CA ASP A 81 -6.56 0.19 -5.32
C ASP A 81 -5.87 1.02 -4.24
N VAL A 82 -6.63 1.53 -3.27
CA VAL A 82 -6.09 2.24 -2.10
C VAL A 82 -5.23 1.33 -1.24
N CYS A 83 -5.58 0.05 -1.10
CA CYS A 83 -4.78 -0.91 -0.34
C CYS A 83 -3.43 -1.16 -1.04
N ARG A 84 -3.44 -1.40 -2.36
CA ARG A 84 -2.21 -1.52 -3.15
C ARG A 84 -1.37 -0.25 -3.09
N ALA A 85 -2.00 0.92 -3.20
CA ALA A 85 -1.32 2.19 -3.07
C ALA A 85 -0.66 2.35 -1.69
N ALA A 86 -1.37 1.98 -0.62
CA ALA A 86 -0.83 2.02 0.74
C ALA A 86 0.40 1.13 0.91
N ILE A 87 0.37 -0.09 0.37
CA ILE A 87 1.53 -1.01 0.37
C ILE A 87 2.74 -0.35 -0.30
N ARG A 88 2.56 0.24 -1.49
CA ARG A 88 3.64 0.94 -2.20
C ARG A 88 4.20 2.13 -1.42
N LEU A 89 3.33 2.93 -0.82
CA LEU A 89 3.77 4.11 -0.08
C LEU A 89 4.46 3.76 1.24
N LEU A 90 4.13 2.62 1.84
CA LEU A 90 4.66 2.20 3.15
C LEU A 90 5.90 1.32 3.06
N PHE A 91 5.99 0.44 2.06
CA PHE A 91 7.15 -0.42 1.83
C PHE A 91 8.13 0.14 0.79
N GLY A 92 7.70 1.10 -0.03
CA GLY A 92 8.51 1.70 -1.09
C GLY A 92 8.22 1.13 -2.49
N ASP A 93 9.04 1.58 -3.45
CA ASP A 93 9.12 1.02 -4.80
C ASP A 93 10.04 -0.21 -4.87
#